data_AF-A0A8T4WNM8-F1
#
_entry.id   AF-A0A8T4WNM8-F1
#
_cell.length_a   1.000
_cell.length_b   1.000
_cell.length_c   1.000
_cell.angle_alpha   90.00
_cell.angle_beta   90.00
_cell.angle_gamma   90.00
#
_symmetry.space_group_name_H-M   'P 1'
#
loop_
_entity.id
_entity.type
_entity.pdbx_description
1 polymer ?
#
loop_
_entity_poly.entity_id
_entity_poly.type
_entity_poly.pdbx_seq_one_letter_code
_entity_poly.pdbx_strand_id
1 'polypeptide(L)'
;MELQQICKKVKEDWRTDPQQEKDQKEVLDRYGEIFNPDNLEDLTQDEFLSFLFFKNNKHWKGIHRHGSDITEDMDRLRDALRILLDEDRPIKERLDELRPKDGPLYVKYLGKATLTPI
;
A
#
# COMPACT_ATOMS: atom_id res chain seq x y z
N MET A 1 34.94 2.45 10.64
CA MET A 1 33.74 1.82 11.23
C MET A 1 33.43 0.61 10.38
N GLU A 2 33.35 -0.58 10.99
CA GLU A 2 33.10 -1.84 10.26
C GLU A 2 31.68 -1.89 9.69
N LEU A 3 31.47 -2.59 8.57
CA LEU A 3 30.15 -2.67 7.89
C LEU A 3 29.03 -3.11 8.84
N GLN A 4 29.31 -4.09 9.71
CA GLN A 4 28.35 -4.59 10.69
C GLN A 4 27.92 -3.52 11.70
N GLN A 5 28.84 -2.65 12.09
CA GLN A 5 28.57 -1.55 13.02
C GLN A 5 27.72 -0.46 12.34
N ILE A 6 28.00 -0.17 11.06
CA ILE A 6 27.18 0.76 10.26
C ILE A 6 25.75 0.22 10.12
N CYS A 7 25.58 -1.05 9.73
CA CYS A 7 24.25 -1.65 9.58
C CYS A 7 23.46 -1.65 10.89
N LYS A 8 24.11 -1.94 12.03
CA LYS A 8 23.46 -1.88 13.33
C LYS A 8 23.01 -0.46 13.66
N LYS A 9 23.90 0.52 13.50
CA LYS A 9 23.59 1.93 13.77
C LYS A 9 22.42 2.42 12.91
N VAL A 10 22.46 2.17 11.60
CA VAL A 10 21.38 2.59 10.70
C VAL A 10 20.03 1.98 11.08
N LYS A 11 19.99 0.70 11.48
CA LYS A 11 18.75 0.06 11.94
C LYS A 11 18.22 0.69 13.23
N GLU A 12 19.12 1.06 14.13
CA GLU A 12 18.77 1.67 15.41
C GLU A 12 18.28 3.10 15.20
N ASP A 13 19.02 3.91 14.44
CA ASP A 13 18.64 5.27 14.04
C ASP A 13 17.25 5.28 13.39
N TRP A 14 16.97 4.35 12.46
CA TRP A 14 15.67 4.23 11.81
C TRP A 14 14.56 3.81 12.79
N ARG A 15 14.84 2.85 13.68
CA ARG A 15 13.87 2.40 14.70
C ARG A 15 13.49 3.52 15.68
N THR A 16 14.40 4.46 15.92
CA THR A 16 14.21 5.55 16.88
C THR A 16 13.92 6.89 16.23
N ASP A 17 13.70 6.95 14.91
CA ASP A 17 13.42 8.21 14.20
C ASP A 17 12.01 8.73 14.58
N PRO A 18 11.89 9.84 15.33
CA PRO A 18 10.60 10.36 15.74
C PRO A 18 9.75 10.85 14.55
N GLN A 19 10.39 11.25 13.45
CA GLN A 19 9.67 11.68 12.25
C GLN A 19 8.99 10.49 11.59
N GLN A 20 9.67 9.33 11.55
CA GLN A 20 9.09 8.11 11.03
C GLN A 20 7.87 7.66 11.86
N GLU A 21 7.96 7.68 13.19
CA GLU A 21 6.83 7.34 14.06
C GLU A 21 5.64 8.27 13.82
N LYS A 22 5.90 9.58 13.72
CA LYS A 22 4.88 10.58 13.42
C LYS A 22 4.23 10.35 12.05
N ASP A 23 5.04 10.13 11.01
CA ASP A 23 4.55 9.89 9.65
C ASP A 23 3.73 8.60 9.56
N GLN A 24 4.19 7.52 10.21
CA GLN A 24 3.45 6.27 10.30
C GLN A 24 2.10 6.47 10.99
N LYS A 25 2.09 7.20 12.11
CA LYS A 25 0.84 7.49 12.84
C LYS A 25 -0.12 8.32 11.98
N GLU A 26 0.33 9.40 11.35
CA GLU A 26 -0.49 10.25 10.48
C GLU A 26 -1.13 9.44 9.33
N VAL A 27 -0.35 8.55 8.73
CA VAL A 27 -0.83 7.69 7.64
C VAL A 27 -1.84 6.66 8.15
N LEU A 28 -1.56 5.97 9.25
CA LEU A 28 -2.46 4.95 9.80
C LEU A 28 -3.76 5.56 10.33
N ASP A 29 -3.70 6.70 11.02
CA ASP A 29 -4.89 7.38 11.54
C ASP A 29 -5.86 7.74 10.40
N ARG A 30 -5.34 8.11 9.22
CA ARG A 30 -6.15 8.52 8.07
C ARG A 30 -6.55 7.34 7.19
N TYR A 31 -5.57 6.58 6.73
CA TYR A 31 -5.76 5.57 5.69
C TYR A 31 -6.09 4.19 6.26
N GLY A 32 -5.79 3.94 7.54
CA GLY A 32 -6.20 2.70 8.20
C GLY A 32 -7.72 2.55 8.28
N GLU A 33 -8.45 3.66 8.50
CA GLU A 33 -9.92 3.65 8.45
C GLU A 33 -10.43 3.51 7.01
N ILE A 34 -9.86 4.25 6.05
CA ILE A 34 -10.27 4.23 4.63
C ILE A 34 -10.06 2.83 3.99
N PHE A 35 -8.94 2.17 4.29
CA PHE A 35 -8.64 0.83 3.79
C PHE A 35 -9.12 -0.28 4.72
N ASN A 36 -9.91 0.02 5.75
CA ASN A 36 -10.53 -1.05 6.53
C ASN A 36 -11.47 -1.86 5.61
N PRO A 37 -11.41 -3.21 5.59
CA PRO A 37 -12.30 -4.06 4.78
C PRO A 37 -13.78 -3.69 4.88
N ASP A 38 -14.25 -3.30 6.07
CA ASP A 38 -15.65 -2.92 6.32
C ASP A 38 -16.05 -1.60 5.63
N ASN A 39 -15.08 -0.73 5.31
CA ASN A 39 -15.29 0.58 4.70
C ASN A 39 -15.04 0.59 3.18
N LEU A 40 -14.59 -0.53 2.59
CA LEU A 40 -14.19 -0.55 1.18
C LEU A 40 -15.35 -0.31 0.20
N GLU A 41 -16.60 -0.53 0.61
CA GLU A 41 -17.76 -0.20 -0.22
C GLU A 41 -17.86 1.31 -0.49
N ASP A 42 -17.53 2.12 0.52
CA ASP A 42 -17.60 3.58 0.46
C ASP A 42 -16.33 4.23 -0.08
N LEU A 43 -15.24 3.46 -0.24
CA LEU A 43 -13.96 3.96 -0.76
C LEU A 43 -14.16 4.72 -2.07
N THR A 44 -13.74 5.98 -2.08
CA THR A 44 -13.81 6.85 -3.27
C THR A 44 -12.52 6.82 -4.08
N GLN A 45 -12.63 7.18 -5.36
CA GLN A 45 -11.48 7.38 -6.24
C GLN A 45 -10.49 8.41 -5.67
N ASP A 46 -11.00 9.54 -5.15
CA ASP A 46 -10.16 10.61 -4.62
C ASP A 46 -9.39 10.19 -3.37
N GLU A 47 -9.98 9.37 -2.49
CA GLU A 47 -9.29 8.82 -1.32
C GLU A 47 -8.16 7.88 -1.73
N PHE A 48 -8.42 6.98 -2.68
CA PHE A 48 -7.40 6.08 -3.20
C PHE A 48 -6.27 6.86 -3.89
N LEU A 49 -6.59 7.79 -4.79
CA LEU A 49 -5.61 8.64 -5.46
C LEU A 49 -4.80 9.46 -4.46
N SER A 50 -5.46 10.01 -3.45
CA SER A 50 -4.84 10.74 -2.35
C SER A 50 -3.77 9.89 -1.68
N PHE A 51 -4.04 8.63 -1.37
CA PHE A 51 -3.04 7.71 -0.80
C PHE A 51 -1.80 7.56 -1.69
N LEU A 52 -1.93 7.47 -3.01
CA LEU A 52 -0.79 7.22 -3.91
C LEU A 52 0.25 8.35 -3.93
N PHE A 53 -0.09 9.55 -3.49
CA PHE A 53 0.84 10.67 -3.45
C PHE A 53 1.77 10.60 -2.24
N PHE A 54 3.08 10.72 -2.48
CA PHE A 54 4.11 10.68 -1.42
C PHE A 54 3.88 11.69 -0.29
N LYS A 55 3.38 12.89 -0.61
CA LYS A 55 3.04 13.92 0.41
C LYS A 55 2.02 13.43 1.44
N ASN A 56 1.23 12.42 1.09
CA ASN A 56 0.18 11.85 1.90
C ASN A 56 0.59 10.51 2.52
N ASN A 57 1.11 9.55 1.74
CA ASN A 57 1.53 8.26 2.29
C ASN A 57 2.89 8.28 3.00
N LYS A 58 3.70 9.34 2.84
CA LYS A 58 5.03 9.58 3.47
C LYS A 58 6.14 8.55 3.23
N HIS A 59 5.83 7.37 2.69
CA HIS A 59 6.75 6.23 2.63
C HIS A 59 7.13 5.85 1.20
N TRP A 60 6.18 5.93 0.26
CA TRP A 60 6.30 5.38 -1.08
C TRP A 60 6.24 6.48 -2.16
N LYS A 61 7.36 6.62 -2.88
CA LYS A 61 7.50 7.59 -3.97
C LYS A 61 7.13 6.97 -5.31
N GLY A 62 6.47 7.75 -6.17
CA GLY A 62 6.23 7.41 -7.56
C GLY A 62 5.15 6.36 -7.83
N ILE A 63 4.37 5.94 -6.83
CA ILE A 63 3.28 4.96 -7.01
C ILE A 63 2.01 5.59 -7.64
N HIS A 64 1.90 6.91 -7.67
CA HIS A 64 0.79 7.66 -8.29
C HIS A 64 0.79 7.66 -9.83
N ARG A 65 1.85 7.18 -10.50
CA ARG A 65 2.02 7.32 -11.96
C ARG A 65 0.86 6.77 -12.80
N HIS A 66 0.24 5.70 -12.33
CA HIS A 66 -0.91 5.06 -12.96
C HIS A 66 -2.19 5.19 -12.13
N GLY A 67 -2.26 6.19 -11.24
CA GLY A 67 -3.41 6.35 -10.34
C GLY A 67 -4.73 6.38 -11.09
N SER A 68 -4.84 7.23 -12.12
CA SER A 68 -6.05 7.35 -12.94
C SER A 68 -6.42 6.03 -13.62
N ASP A 69 -5.45 5.29 -14.14
CA ASP A 69 -5.69 3.99 -14.79
C ASP A 69 -6.16 2.92 -13.77
N ILE A 70 -5.60 2.93 -12.56
CA ILE A 70 -5.96 1.97 -11.49
C ILE A 70 -7.39 2.21 -11.01
N THR A 71 -7.82 3.48 -10.97
CA THR A 71 -9.15 3.89 -10.49
C THR A 71 -10.22 3.98 -11.58
N GLU A 72 -9.94 3.51 -12.80
CA GLU A 72 -10.90 3.54 -13.91
C GLU A 72 -12.16 2.70 -13.60
N ASP A 73 -11.98 1.58 -12.90
CA ASP A 73 -13.03 0.67 -12.46
C ASP A 73 -12.95 0.51 -10.94
N MET A 74 -13.73 1.33 -10.23
CA MET A 74 -13.72 1.37 -8.77
C MET A 74 -14.30 0.11 -8.14
N ASP A 75 -15.28 -0.53 -8.75
CA ASP A 75 -15.86 -1.76 -8.20
C ASP A 75 -14.83 -2.89 -8.23
N ARG A 76 -14.12 -3.01 -9.35
CA ARG A 76 -13.01 -3.97 -9.49
C ARG A 76 -11.82 -3.65 -8.57
N LEU A 77 -11.53 -2.36 -8.33
CA LEU A 77 -10.52 -1.95 -7.38
C LEU A 77 -10.91 -2.33 -5.94
N ARG A 78 -12.15 -2.10 -5.54
CA ARG A 78 -12.66 -2.48 -4.21
C ARG A 78 -12.59 -3.98 -4.01
N ASP A 79 -12.95 -4.78 -5.02
CA ASP A 79 -12.79 -6.23 -4.97
C ASP A 79 -11.33 -6.66 -4.82
N ALA A 80 -10.43 -6.03 -5.56
CA ALA A 80 -9.00 -6.29 -5.43
C ALA A 80 -8.48 -5.98 -4.01
N LEU A 81 -8.96 -4.90 -3.41
CA LEU A 81 -8.59 -4.51 -2.04
C LEU A 81 -9.18 -5.48 -1.01
N ARG A 82 -10.42 -5.96 -1.20
CA ARG A 82 -11.01 -7.01 -0.35
C ARG A 82 -10.15 -8.27 -0.36
N ILE A 83 -9.71 -8.71 -1.54
CA ILE A 83 -8.78 -9.86 -1.67
C ILE A 83 -7.45 -9.55 -0.98
N LEU A 84 -6.88 -8.36 -1.19
CA LEU A 84 -5.58 -7.99 -0.62
C LEU A 84 -5.59 -7.96 0.90
N LEU A 85 -6.67 -7.44 1.49
CA LEU A 85 -6.79 -7.13 2.92
C LEU A 85 -7.48 -8.24 3.72
N ASP A 86 -7.83 -9.35 3.09
CA ASP A 86 -8.36 -10.55 3.75
C ASP A 86 -7.27 -11.26 4.58
N GLU A 87 -7.17 -10.93 5.87
CA GLU A 87 -6.17 -11.48 6.77
C GLU A 87 -6.41 -12.96 7.14
N ASP A 88 -7.60 -13.51 6.87
CA ASP A 88 -7.89 -14.93 7.08
C ASP A 88 -7.23 -15.82 6.02
N ARG A 89 -6.78 -15.23 4.90
CA ARG A 89 -6.09 -15.92 3.81
C ARG A 89 -4.57 -15.71 3.85
N PRO A 90 -3.76 -16.75 3.53
CA PRO A 90 -2.32 -16.59 3.37
C PRO A 90 -1.97 -15.52 2.32
N ILE A 91 -1.03 -14.63 2.64
CA ILE A 91 -0.62 -13.52 1.76
C ILE A 91 -0.23 -13.97 0.35
N LYS A 92 0.35 -15.18 0.23
CA LYS A 92 0.72 -15.74 -1.07
C LYS A 92 -0.50 -15.98 -1.95
N GLU A 93 -1.59 -16.50 -1.40
CA GLU A 93 -2.79 -16.83 -2.16
C GLU A 93 -3.48 -15.56 -2.65
N ARG A 94 -3.59 -14.54 -1.79
CA ARG A 94 -4.11 -13.22 -2.14
C ARG A 94 -3.31 -12.58 -3.28
N LEU A 95 -1.98 -12.60 -3.17
CA LEU A 95 -1.10 -12.02 -4.19
C LEU A 95 -1.07 -12.80 -5.50
N ASP A 96 -1.16 -14.13 -5.45
CA ASP A 96 -1.23 -14.97 -6.66
C ASP A 96 -2.55 -14.74 -7.42
N GLU A 97 -3.65 -14.43 -6.73
CA GLU A 97 -4.92 -14.06 -7.33
C GLU A 97 -4.87 -12.67 -7.98
N LEU A 98 -4.32 -11.68 -7.28
CA LEU A 98 -4.22 -10.31 -7.78
C LEU A 98 -3.17 -10.14 -8.90
N ARG A 99 -2.09 -10.91 -8.81
CA ARG A 99 -0.98 -10.92 -9.76
C ARG A 99 -0.62 -12.37 -10.11
N PRO A 100 -1.43 -13.02 -10.97
CA PRO A 100 -1.11 -14.37 -11.46
C PRO A 100 0.21 -14.36 -12.23
N LYS A 101 0.94 -15.47 -12.18
CA LYS A 101 2.24 -15.61 -12.87
C LYS A 101 2.12 -15.48 -14.39
N ASP A 102 1.08 -16.08 -14.95
CA ASP A 102 0.89 -16.26 -16.40
C ASP A 102 -0.41 -15.61 -16.88
N GLY A 103 -0.72 -14.41 -16.39
CA GLY A 103 -1.95 -13.71 -16.73
C GLY A 103 -1.89 -12.20 -16.51
N PRO A 104 -2.94 -11.47 -16.91
CA PRO A 104 -3.05 -10.05 -16.61
C PRO A 104 -3.22 -9.83 -15.10
N LEU A 105 -2.86 -8.63 -14.65
CA LEU A 105 -3.21 -8.17 -13.29
C LEU A 105 -4.73 -8.15 -13.11
N TYR A 106 -5.18 -8.41 -11.89
CA TYR A 106 -6.60 -8.28 -11.56
C TYR A 106 -7.09 -6.86 -11.84
N VAL A 107 -6.37 -5.82 -11.39
CA VAL A 107 -6.56 -4.43 -11.82
C VAL A 107 -5.36 -4.00 -12.66
N LYS A 108 -5.61 -3.41 -13.83
CA LYS A 108 -4.55 -2.92 -14.73
C LYS A 108 -3.66 -1.92 -13.98
N TYR A 109 -2.34 -2.07 -14.11
CA TYR A 109 -1.32 -1.26 -13.42
C TYR A 109 -1.27 -1.34 -11.88
N LEU A 110 -2.17 -2.08 -11.22
CA LEU A 110 -2.07 -2.39 -9.79
C LEU A 110 -1.07 -3.53 -9.55
N GLY A 111 0.21 -3.22 -9.79
CA GLY A 111 1.31 -4.18 -9.67
C GLY A 111 1.97 -4.20 -8.29
N LYS A 112 3.06 -4.96 -8.17
CA LYS A 112 3.83 -5.12 -6.91
C LYS A 112 4.15 -3.79 -6.22
N ALA A 113 4.54 -2.77 -7.00
CA ALA A 113 4.94 -1.47 -6.47
C ALA A 113 3.79 -0.71 -5.77
N THR A 114 2.54 -1.02 -6.12
CA THR A 114 1.34 -0.37 -5.56
C THR A 114 0.59 -1.28 -4.60
N LEU A 115 0.75 -2.61 -4.70
CA LEU A 115 0.16 -3.57 -3.77
C LEU A 115 0.88 -3.63 -2.41
N THR A 116 2.22 -3.51 -2.36
CA THR A 116 2.96 -3.59 -1.08
C THR A 116 2.90 -2.35 -0.17
N PRO A 117 2.59 -1.15 -0.67
CA PRO A 117 2.29 0.02 0.17
C PRO A 117 0.98 -0.03 0.95
N ILE A 118 0.00 -0.80 0.46
CA ILE A 118 -1.35 -0.95 1.03
C ILE A 118 -1.31 -2.08 2.05
#